data_AF-A0A4Y9XY02-F1
#
_entry.id   AF-A0A4Y9XY02-F1
#
_cell.length_a   1.000
_cell.length_b   1.000
_cell.length_c   1.000
_cell.angle_alpha   90.00
_cell.angle_beta   90.00
_cell.angle_gamma   90.00
#
_symmetry.space_group_name_H-M   'P 1'
#
loop_
_entity.id
_entity.type
_entity.pdbx_description
1 polymer ?
#
loop_
_entity_poly.entity_id
_entity_poly.type
_entity_poly.pdbx_seq_one_letter_code
_entity_poly.pdbx_strand_id
1 'polypeptide(L)'
;MSLLIPHRLRRRPSHRLHPHTAAPNPTGARLPHPLLELGTAVHRHPASHSGHNAAPPRALHAVPHRGASAPRSRSCLSRPWRGDTRGLPASTLVLDEDTGAAVALVNARTLTALRTASGSVLSATLLHPPSASHPTHIAAFGAGAQIHAHITLLLSSYPTLTHATIINRTSNARLDALLASLRTAHPHTHFATLTSAQSQDVEAAVHVADFICTATSATAPLFPAEWSRRAHT
;
A
#
# COMPACT_ATOMS: atom_id res chain seq x y z
N MET A 1 -0.26 50.69 16.84
CA MET A 1 0.22 50.58 15.45
C MET A 1 -0.27 49.22 14.95
N SER A 2 -1.48 49.06 14.38
CA SER A 2 -2.30 49.99 13.58
C SER A 2 -1.59 50.46 12.31
N LEU A 3 -1.85 49.78 11.21
CA LEU A 3 -2.24 50.41 9.95
C LEU A 3 -3.16 49.47 9.15
N LEU A 4 -4.06 50.04 8.34
CA LEU A 4 -5.30 49.40 7.89
C LEU A 4 -5.67 49.84 6.45
N ILE A 5 -5.53 48.92 5.45
CA ILE A 5 -6.39 48.85 4.23
C ILE A 5 -6.23 50.14 3.33
N PRO A 6 -6.95 50.47 2.20
CA PRO A 6 -7.78 49.79 1.16
C PRO A 6 -7.09 49.67 -0.24
N HIS A 7 -7.68 49.29 -1.40
CA HIS A 7 -9.00 48.76 -1.85
C HIS A 7 -8.95 48.15 -3.29
N ARG A 8 -9.79 47.15 -3.60
CA ARG A 8 -10.47 46.88 -4.93
C ARG A 8 -9.58 46.61 -6.17
N LEU A 9 -10.01 46.11 -7.35
CA LEU A 9 -11.26 45.60 -7.96
C LEU A 9 -10.80 44.67 -9.12
N ARG A 10 -11.44 43.55 -9.48
CA ARG A 10 -12.57 43.47 -10.43
C ARG A 10 -13.08 42.02 -10.51
N ARG A 11 -14.39 41.80 -10.35
CA ARG A 11 -15.08 40.60 -10.85
C ARG A 11 -15.28 40.74 -12.38
N ARG A 12 -15.17 39.66 -13.14
CA ARG A 12 -15.66 39.56 -14.54
C ARG A 12 -16.97 38.74 -14.58
N PRO A 13 -17.84 38.96 -15.58
CA PRO A 13 -19.25 38.60 -15.48
C PRO A 13 -19.54 37.14 -15.81
N SER A 14 -20.56 36.60 -15.14
CA SER A 14 -21.21 35.34 -15.48
C SER A 14 -22.11 35.50 -16.71
N HIS A 15 -21.88 34.70 -17.74
CA HIS A 15 -22.81 34.60 -18.86
C HIS A 15 -24.08 33.86 -18.43
N ARG A 16 -25.24 34.50 -18.63
CA ARG A 16 -26.55 33.83 -18.54
C ARG A 16 -26.69 32.87 -19.71
N LEU A 17 -27.10 31.63 -19.43
CA LEU A 17 -27.80 30.78 -20.39
C LEU A 17 -29.28 30.77 -20.03
N HIS A 18 -30.13 30.83 -21.06
CA HIS A 18 -31.58 30.90 -20.90
C HIS A 18 -32.15 29.54 -20.44
N PRO A 19 -33.24 29.53 -19.64
CA PRO A 19 -33.86 28.28 -19.21
C PRO A 19 -34.59 27.62 -20.39
N HIS A 20 -34.27 26.35 -20.65
CA HIS A 20 -35.07 25.54 -21.57
C HIS A 20 -36.23 24.91 -20.80
N THR A 21 -37.45 25.19 -21.21
CA THR A 21 -38.68 24.68 -20.60
C THR A 21 -38.77 23.16 -20.80
N ALA A 22 -39.14 22.44 -19.73
CA ALA A 22 -39.52 21.03 -19.78
C ALA A 22 -40.83 20.84 -19.00
N ALA A 23 -41.85 20.27 -19.64
CA ALA A 23 -43.16 19.98 -19.04
C ALA A 23 -43.14 18.64 -18.28
N PRO A 24 -44.11 18.37 -17.36
CA PRO A 24 -43.91 17.39 -16.29
C PRO A 24 -44.62 16.02 -16.45
N ASN A 25 -44.12 15.06 -15.66
CA ASN A 25 -44.83 13.86 -15.13
C ASN A 25 -45.12 12.69 -16.12
N PRO A 26 -45.47 11.46 -15.65
CA PRO A 26 -45.63 11.01 -14.27
C PRO A 26 -45.02 9.63 -13.90
N THR A 27 -45.37 9.17 -12.69
CA THR A 27 -45.33 7.79 -12.14
C THR A 27 -43.96 7.21 -11.79
N GLY A 28 -43.80 6.86 -10.51
CA GLY A 28 -42.61 6.21 -9.98
C GLY A 28 -42.78 4.70 -9.81
N ALA A 29 -41.65 4.00 -9.81
CA ALA A 29 -41.52 2.65 -9.27
C ALA A 29 -40.29 2.63 -8.36
N ARG A 30 -40.50 2.47 -7.05
CA ARG A 30 -39.42 2.08 -6.13
C ARG A 30 -39.07 0.63 -6.44
N LEU A 31 -37.89 0.38 -6.98
CA LEU A 31 -37.29 -0.95 -7.04
C LEU A 31 -36.13 -1.03 -6.04
N PRO A 32 -35.95 -2.16 -5.33
CA PRO A 32 -34.95 -2.28 -4.27
C PRO A 32 -33.54 -2.30 -4.87
N HIS A 33 -32.60 -1.60 -4.25
CA HIS A 33 -31.18 -1.70 -4.61
C HIS A 33 -30.63 -3.06 -4.14
N PRO A 34 -30.14 -3.94 -5.04
CA PRO A 34 -29.40 -5.11 -4.63
C PRO A 34 -27.99 -4.71 -4.18
N LEU A 35 -27.54 -5.30 -3.07
CA LEU A 35 -26.12 -5.37 -2.71
C LEU A 35 -25.38 -6.12 -3.83
N LEU A 36 -24.65 -5.39 -4.67
CA LEU A 36 -23.87 -5.99 -5.75
C LEU A 36 -22.51 -6.44 -5.21
N GLU A 37 -22.26 -7.74 -5.19
CA GLU A 37 -20.95 -8.29 -4.81
C GLU A 37 -19.83 -7.75 -5.70
N LEU A 38 -18.72 -7.32 -5.09
CA LEU A 38 -17.51 -6.92 -5.82
C LEU A 38 -16.73 -8.16 -6.30
N GLY A 39 -17.15 -8.71 -7.44
CA GLY A 39 -16.42 -9.77 -8.13
C GLY A 39 -15.04 -9.33 -8.64
N THR A 40 -14.00 -10.12 -8.36
CA THR A 40 -12.64 -9.88 -8.86
C THR A 40 -12.57 -10.21 -10.36
N ALA A 41 -12.38 -9.21 -11.22
CA ALA A 41 -12.31 -9.42 -12.67
C ALA A 41 -10.89 -9.82 -13.13
N VAL A 42 -10.73 -11.11 -13.49
CA VAL A 42 -9.52 -11.62 -14.16
C VAL A 42 -9.79 -11.74 -15.66
N HIS A 43 -9.27 -10.81 -16.45
CA HIS A 43 -9.43 -10.85 -17.90
C HIS A 43 -8.24 -11.58 -18.54
N ARG A 44 -8.50 -12.73 -19.18
CA ARG A 44 -7.52 -13.46 -19.98
C ARG A 44 -7.69 -13.08 -21.44
N HIS A 45 -6.65 -12.51 -22.05
CA HIS A 45 -6.69 -12.17 -23.46
C HIS A 45 -6.57 -13.46 -24.30
N PRO A 46 -7.51 -13.79 -25.20
CA PRO A 46 -7.28 -14.85 -26.19
C PRO A 46 -6.19 -14.40 -27.16
N ALA A 47 -5.29 -15.32 -27.50
CA ALA A 47 -4.21 -15.08 -28.44
C ALA A 47 -4.70 -15.32 -29.88
N SER A 48 -5.06 -14.25 -30.58
CA SER A 48 -5.34 -14.30 -32.03
C SER A 48 -4.08 -14.74 -32.78
N HIS A 49 -4.17 -15.82 -33.54
CA HIS A 49 -3.03 -16.42 -34.21
C HIS A 49 -2.63 -15.65 -35.48
N SER A 50 -1.40 -15.14 -35.50
CA SER A 50 -0.54 -15.17 -36.68
C SER A 50 0.87 -15.57 -36.22
N GLY A 51 1.50 -16.49 -36.96
CA GLY A 51 2.57 -17.31 -36.41
C GLY A 51 3.89 -16.58 -36.17
N HIS A 52 4.13 -16.12 -34.94
CA HIS A 52 5.45 -15.89 -34.35
C HIS A 52 5.42 -16.36 -32.89
N ASN A 53 6.51 -16.99 -32.44
CA ASN A 53 6.73 -17.68 -31.15
C ASN A 53 5.80 -17.25 -30.00
N ALA A 54 4.82 -18.11 -29.65
CA ALA A 54 3.71 -17.76 -28.77
C ALA A 54 4.17 -17.48 -27.32
N ALA A 55 4.16 -16.20 -26.92
CA ALA A 55 4.42 -15.82 -25.54
C ALA A 55 3.32 -16.38 -24.60
N PRO A 56 3.68 -16.94 -23.43
CA PRO A 56 2.70 -17.52 -22.51
C PRO A 56 1.70 -16.46 -21.98
N PRO A 57 0.48 -16.88 -21.60
CA PRO A 57 -0.63 -15.97 -21.34
C PRO A 57 -0.33 -14.95 -20.23
N ARG A 58 -0.44 -13.66 -20.58
CA ARG A 58 -0.32 -12.54 -19.64
C ARG A 58 -1.58 -12.47 -18.77
N ALA A 59 -1.45 -12.74 -17.48
CA ALA A 59 -2.53 -12.54 -16.52
C ALA A 59 -2.59 -11.06 -16.09
N LEU A 60 -3.71 -10.40 -16.42
CA LEU A 60 -4.06 -9.08 -15.89
C LEU A 60 -5.05 -9.27 -14.73
N HIS A 61 -4.69 -8.79 -13.55
CA HIS A 61 -5.59 -8.73 -12.40
C HIS A 61 -6.06 -7.29 -12.22
N ALA A 62 -7.36 -7.04 -12.33
CA ALA A 62 -7.96 -5.74 -12.07
C ALA A 62 -8.72 -5.77 -10.75
N VAL A 63 -8.42 -4.83 -9.84
CA VAL A 63 -9.14 -4.66 -8.57
C VAL A 63 -9.76 -3.26 -8.57
N PRO A 64 -11.05 -3.13 -8.92
CA PRO A 64 -11.80 -1.88 -8.83
C PRO A 64 -12.29 -1.62 -7.40
N HIS A 65 -12.40 -0.35 -7.02
CA HIS A 65 -13.09 0.06 -5.79
C HIS A 65 -13.72 1.45 -5.93
N ARG A 66 -14.70 1.73 -5.07
CA ARG A 66 -15.45 2.98 -4.96
C ARG A 66 -15.55 3.36 -3.48
N GLY A 67 -15.13 4.56 -3.11
CA GLY A 67 -15.42 5.13 -1.78
C GLY A 67 -16.69 5.99 -1.87
N ALA A 68 -17.43 6.13 -0.77
CA ALA A 68 -18.67 6.91 -0.75
C ALA A 68 -18.48 8.44 -0.92
N SER A 69 -17.23 8.91 -0.89
CA SER A 69 -16.83 10.32 -1.00
C SER A 69 -15.50 10.49 -1.74
N ALA A 70 -15.12 9.52 -2.59
CA ALA A 70 -13.81 9.49 -3.24
C ALA A 70 -13.89 8.94 -4.67
N PRO A 71 -13.10 9.51 -5.62
CA PRO A 71 -13.12 9.11 -7.03
C PRO A 71 -12.89 7.61 -7.21
N ARG A 72 -13.63 7.01 -8.15
CA ARG A 72 -13.53 5.58 -8.48
C ARG A 72 -12.11 5.25 -8.92
N SER A 73 -11.48 4.27 -8.31
CA SER A 73 -10.11 3.91 -8.68
C SER A 73 -9.99 2.44 -9.06
N ARG A 74 -9.36 2.21 -10.21
CA ARG A 74 -9.17 0.90 -10.81
C ARG A 74 -7.68 0.60 -10.82
N SER A 75 -7.27 -0.33 -9.96
CA SER A 75 -5.89 -0.81 -9.96
C SER A 75 -5.73 -1.93 -10.98
N CYS A 76 -4.72 -1.81 -11.85
CA CYS A 76 -4.39 -2.79 -12.88
C CYS A 76 -2.99 -3.35 -12.60
N LEU A 77 -2.96 -4.61 -12.18
CA LEU A 77 -1.75 -5.36 -11.84
C LEU A 77 -1.43 -6.32 -12.98
N SER A 78 -0.37 -6.03 -13.74
CA SER A 78 0.15 -6.96 -14.75
C SER A 78 1.25 -7.82 -14.14
N ARG A 79 1.22 -9.14 -14.39
CA ARG A 79 2.30 -10.03 -13.99
C ARG A 79 3.30 -10.18 -15.13
N PRO A 80 4.52 -9.60 -15.06
CA PRO A 80 5.58 -9.86 -16.02
C PRO A 80 6.05 -11.31 -15.89
N TRP A 81 6.87 -11.70 -16.86
CA TRP A 81 7.36 -13.05 -17.06
C TRP A 81 8.16 -13.61 -15.85
N ARG A 82 8.21 -14.94 -15.74
CA ARG A 82 8.85 -15.66 -14.62
C ARG A 82 10.36 -15.39 -14.57
N GLY A 83 10.78 -14.47 -13.71
CA GLY A 83 12.20 -14.15 -13.50
C GLY A 83 12.45 -12.69 -13.11
N ASP A 84 11.45 -11.81 -13.27
CA ASP A 84 11.62 -10.40 -12.90
C ASP A 84 11.65 -10.20 -11.37
N THR A 85 12.87 -10.14 -10.83
CA THR A 85 13.14 -9.87 -9.40
C THR A 85 12.77 -8.45 -8.98
N ARG A 86 12.55 -7.54 -9.93
CA ARG A 86 12.04 -6.19 -9.65
C ARG A 86 10.62 -6.24 -9.11
N GLY A 87 9.90 -7.37 -9.18
CA GLY A 87 8.54 -7.54 -8.66
C GLY A 87 7.48 -6.90 -9.57
N LEU A 88 6.20 -7.04 -9.22
CA LEU A 88 5.10 -6.70 -10.13
C LEU A 88 5.05 -5.18 -10.46
N PRO A 89 5.23 -4.74 -11.72
CA PRO A 89 4.82 -3.43 -12.19
C PRO A 89 3.29 -3.36 -12.20
N ALA A 90 2.75 -2.27 -11.67
CA ALA A 90 1.32 -2.03 -11.64
C ALA A 90 1.04 -0.54 -11.54
N SER A 91 -0.10 -0.14 -12.09
CA SER A 91 -0.55 1.24 -12.11
C SER A 91 -1.98 1.31 -11.59
N THR A 92 -2.26 2.33 -10.78
CA THR A 92 -3.61 2.65 -10.32
C THR A 92 -4.10 3.83 -11.12
N LEU A 93 -5.19 3.62 -11.86
CA LEU A 93 -5.89 4.68 -12.56
C LEU A 93 -6.99 5.22 -11.64
N VAL A 94 -6.93 6.51 -11.34
CA VAL A 94 -7.99 7.23 -10.63
C VAL A 94 -8.91 7.84 -11.68
N LEU A 95 -10.19 7.51 -11.59
CA LEU A 95 -11.24 7.98 -12.48
C LEU A 95 -12.16 8.92 -11.68
N ASP A 96 -12.51 10.05 -12.28
CA ASP A 96 -13.57 10.90 -11.78
C ASP A 96 -14.87 10.09 -11.67
N GLU A 97 -15.64 10.30 -10.61
CA GLU A 97 -16.79 9.45 -10.31
C GLU A 97 -17.98 9.71 -11.24
N ASP A 98 -18.21 10.98 -11.57
CA ASP A 98 -19.38 11.44 -12.33
C ASP A 98 -19.14 11.35 -13.84
N THR A 99 -17.97 11.78 -14.30
CA THR A 99 -17.60 11.79 -15.73
C THR A 99 -16.90 10.51 -16.20
N GLY A 100 -16.32 9.73 -15.28
CA GLY A 100 -15.48 8.58 -15.62
C GLY A 100 -14.12 8.94 -16.23
N ALA A 101 -13.77 10.23 -16.31
CA ALA A 101 -12.52 10.71 -16.91
C ALA A 101 -11.30 10.28 -16.08
N ALA A 102 -10.16 10.00 -16.73
CA ALA A 102 -8.91 9.69 -16.04
C ALA A 102 -8.32 10.95 -15.39
N VAL A 103 -8.27 10.99 -14.05
CA VAL A 103 -7.76 12.12 -13.26
C VAL A 103 -6.29 11.94 -12.91
N ALA A 104 -5.85 10.72 -12.59
CA ALA A 104 -4.46 10.45 -12.24
C ALA A 104 -4.02 9.01 -12.55
N LEU A 105 -2.73 8.86 -12.88
CA LEU A 105 -2.05 7.58 -13.00
C LEU A 105 -0.99 7.48 -11.90
N VAL A 106 -1.20 6.59 -10.93
CA VAL A 106 -0.35 6.46 -9.73
C VAL A 106 0.43 5.14 -9.77
N ASN A 107 1.69 5.17 -9.32
CA ASN A 107 2.49 3.96 -9.15
C ASN A 107 1.85 3.05 -8.09
N ALA A 108 1.27 1.92 -8.52
CA ALA A 108 0.51 1.06 -7.61
C ALA A 108 1.39 0.29 -6.63
N ARG A 109 2.70 0.15 -6.90
CA ARG A 109 3.63 -0.52 -5.96
C ARG A 109 3.78 0.29 -4.68
N THR A 110 4.12 1.57 -4.81
CA THR A 110 4.32 2.44 -3.64
C THR A 110 3.00 2.61 -2.89
N LEU A 111 1.90 2.81 -3.61
CA LEU A 111 0.56 2.91 -3.01
C LEU A 111 0.14 1.60 -2.31
N THR A 112 0.46 0.44 -2.88
CA THR A 112 0.16 -0.86 -2.26
C THR A 112 1.02 -1.09 -1.01
N ALA A 113 2.31 -0.75 -1.06
CA ALA A 113 3.19 -0.84 0.11
C ALA A 113 2.68 0.06 1.25
N LEU A 114 2.36 1.31 0.93
CA LEU A 114 1.83 2.27 1.91
C LEU A 114 0.51 1.78 2.52
N ARG A 115 -0.50 1.44 1.71
CA ARG A 115 -1.83 1.04 2.24
C ARG A 115 -1.77 -0.26 3.05
N THR A 116 -0.94 -1.23 2.64
CA THR A 116 -0.76 -2.48 3.39
C THR A 116 -0.08 -2.20 4.73
N ALA A 117 1.00 -1.41 4.73
CA ALA A 117 1.66 -0.98 5.96
C ALA A 117 0.72 -0.19 6.89
N SER A 118 -0.08 0.74 6.36
CA SER A 118 -1.06 1.50 7.13
C SER A 118 -2.12 0.60 7.78
N GLY A 119 -2.59 -0.44 7.09
CA GLY A 119 -3.51 -1.43 7.66
C GLY A 119 -2.88 -2.23 8.81
N SER A 120 -1.64 -2.71 8.61
CA SER A 120 -0.87 -3.41 9.64
C SER A 120 -0.64 -2.55 10.89
N VAL A 121 -0.24 -1.28 10.68
CA VAL A 121 0.05 -0.33 11.76
C VAL A 121 -1.22 0.13 12.48
N LEU A 122 -2.34 0.33 11.78
CA LEU A 122 -3.62 0.62 12.41
C LEU A 122 -4.09 -0.55 13.28
N SER A 123 -3.93 -1.80 12.82
CA SER A 123 -4.21 -2.97 13.63
C SER A 123 -3.31 -3.02 14.88
N ALA A 124 -2.01 -2.75 14.70
CA ALA A 124 -1.05 -2.68 15.80
C ALA A 124 -1.43 -1.61 16.84
N THR A 125 -1.79 -0.39 16.43
CA THR A 125 -2.13 0.70 17.38
C THR A 125 -3.48 0.51 18.07
N LEU A 126 -4.40 -0.27 17.49
CA LEU A 126 -5.65 -0.67 18.16
C LEU A 126 -5.43 -1.79 19.19
N LEU A 127 -4.56 -2.77 18.89
CA LEU A 127 -4.26 -3.89 19.78
C LEU A 127 -3.22 -3.54 20.86
N HIS A 128 -2.28 -2.65 20.54
CA HIS A 128 -1.20 -2.20 21.40
C HIS A 128 -1.11 -0.67 21.32
N PRO A 129 -1.96 0.09 22.06
CA PRO A 129 -1.98 1.55 22.00
C PRO A 129 -0.63 2.17 22.41
N PRO A 130 -0.05 3.10 21.62
CA PRO A 130 1.25 3.72 21.94
C PRO A 130 1.31 4.46 23.29
N SER A 131 0.17 4.77 23.89
CA SER A 131 0.04 5.37 25.23
C SER A 131 0.16 4.37 26.38
N ALA A 132 0.00 3.06 26.12
CA ALA A 132 -0.03 1.99 27.12
C ALA A 132 0.97 0.87 26.83
N SER A 133 1.47 0.76 25.60
CA SER A 133 2.50 -0.18 25.18
C SER A 133 3.78 0.57 24.77
N HIS A 134 4.93 -0.02 25.13
CA HIS A 134 6.24 0.55 24.85
C HIS A 134 7.10 -0.47 24.07
N PRO A 135 6.68 -0.86 22.84
CA PRO A 135 7.48 -1.75 22.02
C PRO A 135 8.79 -1.06 21.63
N THR A 136 9.87 -1.84 21.58
CA THR A 136 11.25 -1.39 21.38
C THR A 136 11.93 -2.03 20.16
N HIS A 137 11.52 -3.24 19.76
CA HIS A 137 12.19 -4.05 18.75
C HIS A 137 11.29 -4.46 17.57
N ILE A 138 11.80 -4.32 16.34
CA ILE A 138 11.19 -4.82 15.11
C ILE A 138 12.08 -5.93 14.50
N ALA A 139 11.51 -7.09 14.16
CA ALA A 139 12.13 -8.05 13.25
C ALA A 139 11.44 -8.01 11.88
N ALA A 140 12.21 -7.77 10.81
CA ALA A 140 11.67 -7.50 9.49
C ALA A 140 12.27 -8.44 8.43
N PHE A 141 11.46 -9.37 7.92
CA PHE A 141 11.89 -10.34 6.92
C PHE A 141 11.71 -9.81 5.50
N GLY A 142 12.84 -9.57 4.82
CA GLY A 142 12.96 -9.14 3.43
C GLY A 142 13.53 -7.73 3.26
N ALA A 143 14.01 -7.42 2.06
CA ALA A 143 14.47 -6.08 1.67
C ALA A 143 13.45 -5.33 0.77
N GLY A 144 12.15 -5.53 1.04
CA GLY A 144 11.06 -5.10 0.16
C GLY A 144 10.62 -3.63 0.35
N ALA A 145 9.94 -3.07 -0.66
CA ALA A 145 9.21 -1.80 -0.49
C ALA A 145 8.11 -1.90 0.59
N GLN A 146 7.57 -3.12 0.80
CA GLN A 146 6.70 -3.44 1.93
C GLN A 146 7.42 -3.24 3.26
N ILE A 147 8.64 -3.77 3.42
CA ILE A 147 9.44 -3.63 4.65
C ILE A 147 9.82 -2.18 4.90
N HIS A 148 10.22 -1.43 3.87
CA HIS A 148 10.45 0.02 3.97
C HIS A 148 9.22 0.74 4.54
N ALA A 149 8.04 0.54 3.94
CA ALA A 149 6.81 1.19 4.39
C ALA A 149 6.37 0.76 5.81
N HIS A 150 6.48 -0.52 6.16
CA HIS A 150 6.13 -1.01 7.50
C HIS A 150 7.05 -0.44 8.57
N ILE A 151 8.37 -0.49 8.37
CA ILE A 151 9.34 0.07 9.33
C ILE A 151 9.11 1.57 9.50
N THR A 152 9.00 2.33 8.41
CA THR A 152 8.77 3.78 8.47
C THR A 152 7.51 4.13 9.25
N LEU A 153 6.37 3.47 8.97
CA LEU A 153 5.12 3.75 9.69
C LEU A 153 5.11 3.27 11.14
N LEU A 154 5.76 2.14 11.45
CA LEU A 154 5.91 1.65 12.82
C LEU A 154 6.75 2.64 13.65
N LEU A 155 7.93 3.04 13.16
CA LEU A 155 8.80 4.03 13.83
C LEU A 155 8.11 5.40 13.99
N SER A 156 7.27 5.80 13.04
CA SER A 156 6.46 7.03 13.16
C SER A 156 5.31 6.93 14.17
N SER A 157 4.79 5.72 14.43
CA SER A 157 3.64 5.49 15.32
C SER A 157 4.04 5.14 16.75
N TYR A 158 5.24 4.58 16.95
CA TYR A 158 5.78 4.18 18.24
C TYR A 158 7.19 4.77 18.42
N PRO A 159 7.31 5.98 19.03
CA PRO A 159 8.61 6.60 19.29
C PRO A 159 9.54 5.78 20.20
N THR A 160 9.03 4.76 20.90
CA THR A 160 9.80 3.81 21.71
C THR A 160 10.55 2.76 20.90
N LEU A 161 10.20 2.56 19.61
CA LEU A 161 10.90 1.62 18.73
C LEU A 161 12.28 2.15 18.38
N THR A 162 13.30 1.55 18.99
CA THR A 162 14.70 1.97 18.89
C THR A 162 15.56 0.98 18.13
N HIS A 163 15.10 -0.27 17.94
CA HIS A 163 15.86 -1.34 17.32
C HIS A 163 15.07 -1.99 16.17
N ALA A 164 15.70 -2.13 15.01
CA ALA A 164 15.11 -2.80 13.85
C ALA A 164 16.13 -3.75 13.19
N THR A 165 15.83 -5.04 13.21
CA THR A 165 16.66 -6.10 12.63
C THR A 165 16.05 -6.56 11.31
N ILE A 166 16.75 -6.30 10.20
CA ILE A 166 16.30 -6.68 8.86
C ILE A 166 16.94 -8.01 8.47
N ILE A 167 16.11 -9.03 8.32
CA ILE A 167 16.52 -10.41 8.01
C ILE A 167 16.27 -10.66 6.53
N ASN A 168 17.31 -10.97 5.75
CA ASN A 168 17.18 -11.23 4.32
C ASN A 168 17.86 -12.54 3.91
N ARG A 169 17.38 -13.18 2.85
CA ARG A 169 17.95 -14.47 2.41
C ARG A 169 19.44 -14.38 2.05
N THR A 170 19.85 -13.25 1.47
CA THR A 170 21.26 -12.94 1.16
C THR A 170 21.51 -11.45 1.40
N SER A 171 22.77 -11.08 1.67
CA SER A 171 23.19 -9.69 1.48
C SER A 171 23.17 -9.35 -0.01
N ASN A 172 22.72 -8.14 -0.36
CA ASN A 172 22.64 -7.63 -1.74
C ASN A 172 22.29 -6.14 -1.75
N ALA A 173 22.57 -5.46 -2.87
CA ALA A 173 22.35 -4.03 -3.08
C ALA A 173 20.93 -3.51 -2.74
N ARG A 174 19.91 -4.38 -2.74
CA ARG A 174 18.55 -4.00 -2.33
C ARG A 174 18.42 -3.86 -0.81
N LEU A 175 19.09 -4.71 -0.05
CA LEU A 175 19.22 -4.58 1.40
C LEU A 175 20.04 -3.32 1.76
N ASP A 176 21.14 -3.10 1.05
CA ASP A 176 22.02 -1.95 1.28
C ASP A 176 21.30 -0.62 1.01
N ALA A 177 20.56 -0.52 -0.11
CA ALA A 177 19.75 0.65 -0.44
C ALA A 177 18.60 0.87 0.56
N LEU A 178 17.98 -0.20 1.06
CA LEU A 178 16.96 -0.13 2.11
C LEU A 178 17.54 0.42 3.41
N LEU A 179 18.68 -0.11 3.87
CA LEU A 179 19.39 0.36 5.05
C LEU A 179 19.80 1.82 4.94
N ALA A 180 20.36 2.22 3.79
CA ALA A 180 20.77 3.60 3.56
C ALA A 180 19.57 4.55 3.69
N SER A 181 18.44 4.23 3.04
CA SER A 181 17.22 5.03 3.16
C SER A 181 16.69 5.10 4.60
N LEU A 182 16.64 3.98 5.31
CA LEU A 182 16.11 3.93 6.67
C LEU A 182 17.01 4.65 7.68
N ARG A 183 18.34 4.49 7.60
CA ARG A 183 19.31 5.19 8.45
C ARG A 183 19.29 6.70 8.22
N THR A 184 19.10 7.15 6.98
CA THR A 184 18.94 8.58 6.68
C THR A 184 17.63 9.15 7.23
N ALA A 185 16.53 8.40 7.15
CA ALA A 185 15.21 8.86 7.63
C ALA A 185 15.02 8.77 9.16
N HIS A 186 15.69 7.81 9.80
CA HIS A 186 15.53 7.48 11.22
C HIS A 186 16.90 7.37 11.92
N PRO A 187 17.66 8.48 12.08
CA PRO A 187 19.03 8.46 12.61
C PRO A 187 19.14 8.02 14.08
N HIS A 188 18.03 8.01 14.81
CA HIS A 188 17.96 7.57 16.22
C HIS A 188 17.60 6.08 16.40
N THR A 189 17.36 5.35 15.30
CA THR A 189 17.02 3.92 15.33
C THR A 189 18.24 3.07 14.95
N HIS A 190 18.56 2.07 15.77
CA HIS A 190 19.61 1.11 15.50
C HIS A 190 19.13 0.06 14.47
N PHE A 191 19.76 0.06 13.29
CA PHE A 191 19.45 -0.88 12.20
C PHE A 191 20.51 -1.98 12.07
N ALA A 192 20.14 -3.19 12.46
CA ALA A 192 20.93 -4.41 12.29
C ALA A 192 20.48 -5.20 11.04
N THR A 193 21.36 -6.06 10.52
CA THR A 193 21.04 -6.99 9.42
C THR A 193 21.52 -8.39 9.70
N LEU A 194 20.67 -9.36 9.37
CA LEU A 194 20.99 -10.78 9.45
C LEU A 194 20.72 -11.46 8.11
N THR A 195 21.50 -12.48 7.81
CA THR A 195 21.20 -13.41 6.72
C THR A 195 20.43 -14.61 7.25
N SER A 196 19.55 -15.20 6.43
CA SER A 196 18.80 -16.42 6.83
C SER A 196 19.68 -17.66 7.10
N ALA A 197 20.99 -17.59 6.88
CA ALA A 197 21.95 -18.64 7.27
C ALA A 197 22.34 -18.55 8.76
N GLN A 198 22.12 -17.41 9.42
CA GLN A 198 22.45 -17.16 10.82
C GLN A 198 21.29 -17.57 11.73
N SER A 199 20.91 -18.85 11.72
CA SER A 199 19.66 -19.32 12.35
C SER A 199 19.53 -18.93 13.82
N GLN A 200 20.62 -18.96 14.59
CA GLN A 200 20.64 -18.58 16.02
C GLN A 200 20.41 -17.08 16.23
N ASP A 201 21.05 -16.22 15.42
CA ASP A 201 20.84 -14.77 15.49
C ASP A 201 19.42 -14.40 15.05
N VAL A 202 18.90 -15.09 14.03
CA VAL A 202 17.53 -14.89 13.53
C VAL A 202 16.51 -15.33 14.58
N GLU A 203 16.73 -16.47 15.23
CA GLU A 203 15.91 -16.91 16.37
C GLU A 203 15.92 -15.87 17.49
N ALA A 204 17.10 -15.43 17.94
CA ALA A 204 17.23 -14.40 18.98
C ALA A 204 16.50 -13.11 18.60
N ALA A 205 16.63 -12.66 17.34
CA ALA A 205 15.95 -11.48 16.82
C ALA A 205 14.41 -11.63 16.79
N VAL A 206 13.88 -12.83 16.54
CA VAL A 206 12.44 -13.11 16.57
C VAL A 206 11.92 -13.17 18.01
N HIS A 207 12.66 -13.80 18.95
CA HIS A 207 12.28 -13.86 20.36
C HIS A 207 12.17 -12.46 20.99
N VAL A 208 13.10 -11.54 20.70
CA VAL A 208 13.06 -10.18 21.29
C VAL A 208 12.16 -9.21 20.55
N ALA A 209 11.64 -9.55 19.37
CA ALA A 209 10.81 -8.63 18.57
C ALA A 209 9.44 -8.39 19.22
N ASP A 210 9.01 -7.12 19.26
CA ASP A 210 7.64 -6.75 19.62
C ASP A 210 6.74 -6.72 18.36
N PHE A 211 7.32 -6.35 17.22
CA PHE A 211 6.67 -6.43 15.91
C PHE A 211 7.48 -7.28 14.93
N ILE A 212 6.82 -8.25 14.29
CA ILE A 212 7.42 -9.10 13.26
C ILE A 212 6.74 -8.83 11.91
N CYS A 213 7.50 -8.34 10.93
CA CYS A 213 7.01 -8.04 9.57
C CYS A 213 7.52 -9.09 8.57
N THR A 214 6.64 -9.93 8.03
CA THR A 214 6.98 -11.00 7.08
C THR A 214 6.59 -10.65 5.63
N ALA A 215 7.41 -9.87 4.93
CA ALA A 215 7.12 -9.42 3.56
C ALA A 215 8.13 -9.95 2.53
N THR A 216 8.24 -11.29 2.46
CA THR A 216 9.04 -12.02 1.47
C THR A 216 8.17 -12.73 0.44
N SER A 217 8.78 -13.32 -0.59
CA SER A 217 8.12 -14.24 -1.53
C SER A 217 8.29 -15.72 -1.14
N ALA A 218 8.58 -16.03 0.12
CA ALA A 218 8.76 -17.41 0.57
C ALA A 218 7.45 -18.21 0.50
N THR A 219 7.54 -19.47 0.09
CA THR A 219 6.42 -20.43 0.05
C THR A 219 6.47 -21.44 1.20
N ALA A 220 7.47 -21.32 2.07
CA ALA A 220 7.65 -22.09 3.30
C ALA A 220 7.70 -21.12 4.49
N PRO A 221 7.41 -21.58 5.73
CA PRO A 221 7.55 -20.77 6.93
C PRO A 221 8.96 -20.15 7.04
N LEU A 222 9.02 -18.91 7.51
CA LEU A 222 10.29 -18.17 7.68
C LEU A 222 11.01 -18.49 8.99
N PHE A 223 10.25 -18.91 10.00
CA PHE A 223 10.70 -19.32 11.32
C PHE A 223 9.65 -20.24 11.97
N PRO A 224 10.02 -21.13 12.90
CA PRO A 224 9.10 -21.89 13.75
C PRO A 224 8.25 -20.97 14.65
N ALA A 225 6.98 -21.31 14.87
CA ALA A 225 6.04 -20.42 15.58
C ALA A 225 6.43 -20.19 17.05
N GLU A 226 7.07 -21.18 17.67
CA GLU A 226 7.61 -21.17 19.03
C GLU A 226 8.69 -20.10 19.29
N TRP A 227 9.30 -19.52 18.25
CA TRP A 227 10.22 -18.39 18.40
C TRP A 227 9.50 -17.06 18.69
N SER A 228 8.20 -16.96 18.39
CA SER A 228 7.45 -15.73 18.65
C SER A 228 6.97 -15.66 20.10
N ARG A 229 7.19 -14.51 20.76
CA ARG A 229 6.60 -14.25 22.07
C ARG A 229 5.07 -14.26 21.97
N ARG A 230 4.42 -14.86 22.96
CA ARG A 230 2.96 -14.73 23.12
C ARG A 230 2.64 -13.29 23.50
N ALA A 231 1.58 -12.74 22.89
CA ALA A 231 1.04 -11.46 23.34
C ALA A 231 0.57 -11.60 24.80
N HIS A 232 1.06 -10.71 25.67
CA HIS A 232 0.53 -10.57 27.01
C HIS A 232 -0.75 -9.73 26.92
N THR A 233 -1.86 -10.31 27.40
CA THR A 233 -3.21 -9.70 27.41
C THR A 233 -3.44 -8.85 28.65
#